data_AF-A0A1Y3EBF7-F1
#
_entry.id   AF-A0A1Y3EBF7-F1
#
_cell.length_a   1.000
_cell.length_b   1.000
_cell.length_c   1.000
_cell.angle_alpha   90.00
_cell.angle_beta   90.00
_cell.angle_gamma   90.00
#
_symmetry.space_group_name_H-M   'P 1'
#
loop_
_entity.id
_entity.type
_entity.pdbx_description
1 polymer ?
#
loop_
_entity_poly.entity_id
_entity_poly.type
_entity_poly.pdbx_seq_one_letter_code
_entity_poly.pdbx_strand_id
1 'polypeptide(L)'
;MLCVILVQAYTELKKHSYVKEIHFRILMSLLFCNVNNNVIGDTVLQYVALLNNFYFYHPMFVPTVRVLLRALTLNRRSAWSRALLPATSKYRVEFGKIQKNCYGIRNSYELTYEELKALYDANDVLIIDVRDPEEIKKQGKIEGSYNIPLGQLSEALKLTPEAFRKQYHFDKPTKYDANIVFHGLSHIKSTAALEIAHKYGYKKSRHYPAGWEEWSKNFTNEP
;
A
#
# COMPACT_ATOMS: atom_id res chain seq x y z
N MET A 1 29.56 -29.02 2.20
CA MET A 1 28.46 -29.62 2.98
C MET A 1 27.13 -29.74 2.21
N LEU A 2 26.82 -28.85 1.23
CA LEU A 2 25.67 -29.01 0.32
C LEU A 2 25.83 -30.13 -0.73
N CYS A 3 27.06 -30.42 -1.17
CA CYS A 3 27.30 -31.42 -2.22
C CYS A 3 27.03 -32.86 -1.74
N VAL A 4 27.29 -33.18 -0.47
CA VAL A 4 27.04 -34.52 0.08
C VAL A 4 25.54 -34.79 0.26
N ILE A 5 24.75 -33.77 0.66
CA ILE A 5 23.29 -33.87 0.80
C ILE A 5 22.62 -34.06 -0.56
N LEU A 6 23.09 -33.37 -1.60
CA LEU A 6 22.58 -33.49 -2.96
C LEU A 6 22.93 -34.86 -3.59
N VAL A 7 24.14 -35.37 -3.35
CA VAL A 7 24.54 -36.71 -3.83
C VAL A 7 23.73 -37.81 -3.12
N GLN A 8 23.44 -37.65 -1.83
CA GLN A 8 22.66 -38.63 -1.05
C GLN A 8 21.16 -38.61 -1.39
N ALA A 9 20.61 -37.43 -1.71
CA ALA A 9 19.25 -37.29 -2.25
C ALA A 9 19.15 -37.90 -3.66
N TYR A 10 20.21 -37.79 -4.47
CA TYR A 10 20.28 -38.37 -5.82
C TYR A 10 20.38 -39.91 -5.81
N THR A 11 21.17 -40.50 -4.91
CA THR A 11 21.26 -41.96 -4.76
C THR A 11 19.97 -42.59 -4.22
N GLU A 12 19.25 -41.90 -3.33
CA GLU A 12 17.93 -42.38 -2.87
C GLU A 12 16.83 -42.23 -3.93
N LEU A 13 16.89 -41.22 -4.80
CA LEU A 13 15.95 -41.07 -5.92
C LEU A 13 16.14 -42.13 -7.01
N LYS A 14 17.37 -42.63 -7.21
CA LYS A 14 17.67 -43.72 -8.17
C LYS A 14 17.00 -45.06 -7.84
N LYS A 15 16.48 -45.25 -6.62
CA LYS A 15 15.81 -46.49 -6.21
C LYS A 15 14.35 -46.60 -6.65
N HIS A 16 13.77 -45.55 -7.24
CA HIS A 16 12.36 -45.55 -7.65
C HIS A 16 12.17 -45.15 -9.12
N SER A 17 11.62 -46.09 -9.90
CA SER A 17 10.96 -46.02 -11.22
C SER A 17 11.30 -44.84 -12.15
N TYR A 18 11.75 -45.20 -13.35
CA TYR A 18 12.16 -44.39 -14.52
C TYR A 18 11.32 -43.13 -14.82
N VAL A 19 10.06 -43.10 -14.38
CA VAL A 19 9.10 -42.00 -14.57
C VAL A 19 9.47 -40.72 -13.79
N LYS A 20 10.14 -40.83 -12.64
CA LYS A 20 10.51 -39.65 -11.82
C LYS A 20 11.68 -38.85 -12.41
N GLU A 21 12.56 -39.52 -13.16
CA GLU A 21 13.71 -38.89 -13.82
C GLU A 21 13.28 -37.99 -14.98
N ILE A 22 12.26 -38.41 -15.74
CA ILE A 22 11.68 -37.64 -16.85
C ILE A 22 10.96 -36.39 -16.32
N HIS A 23 10.18 -36.50 -15.24
CA HIS A 23 9.46 -35.36 -14.66
C HIS A 23 10.39 -34.31 -14.05
N PHE A 24 11.51 -34.72 -13.46
CA PHE A 24 12.51 -33.77 -12.94
C PHE A 24 13.25 -33.06 -14.07
N ARG A 25 13.57 -33.76 -15.17
CA ARG A 25 14.19 -33.14 -16.36
C ARG A 25 13.24 -32.15 -17.05
N ILE A 26 11.94 -32.45 -17.12
CA ILE A 26 10.93 -31.54 -17.67
C ILE A 26 10.77 -30.30 -16.77
N LEU A 27 10.69 -30.46 -15.45
CA LEU A 27 10.56 -29.36 -14.49
C LEU A 27 11.78 -28.42 -14.54
N MET A 28 13.00 -28.97 -14.64
CA MET A 28 14.22 -28.17 -14.75
C MET A 28 14.35 -27.50 -16.13
N SER A 29 13.86 -28.12 -17.21
CA SER A 29 13.84 -27.50 -18.55
C SER A 29 12.83 -26.35 -18.63
N LEU A 30 11.68 -26.46 -17.96
CA LEU A 30 10.65 -25.41 -17.87
C LEU A 30 11.11 -24.21 -17.03
N LEU A 31 11.95 -24.43 -16.00
CA LEU A 31 12.56 -23.35 -15.22
C LEU A 31 13.62 -22.57 -16.01
N PHE A 32 14.32 -23.21 -16.95
CA PHE A 32 15.28 -22.54 -17.84
C PHE A 32 14.63 -21.83 -19.04
N CYS A 33 13.45 -22.26 -19.50
CA CYS A 33 12.76 -21.66 -20.65
C CYS A 33 12.07 -20.32 -20.35
N ASN A 34 11.77 -20.00 -19.09
CA ASN A 34 11.04 -18.78 -18.72
C ASN A 34 11.93 -17.51 -18.61
N VAL A 35 13.14 -17.54 -19.20
CA VAL A 35 14.07 -16.39 -19.22
C VAL A 35 14.07 -15.66 -20.57
N ASN A 36 13.52 -16.23 -21.64
CA ASN A 36 13.43 -15.55 -22.94
C ASN A 36 11.99 -15.49 -23.45
N ASN A 37 11.46 -14.27 -23.49
CA ASN A 37 10.12 -13.91 -23.96
C ASN A 37 9.81 -14.37 -25.40
N ASN A 38 8.50 -14.51 -25.66
CA ASN A 38 7.79 -14.70 -26.94
C ASN A 38 7.54 -16.15 -27.35
N VAL A 39 6.29 -16.64 -27.21
CA VAL A 39 5.47 -17.32 -28.25
C VAL A 39 4.00 -17.49 -27.77
N ILE A 40 3.12 -16.66 -28.34
CA ILE A 40 1.78 -16.90 -28.95
C ILE A 40 0.81 -17.92 -28.31
N GLY A 41 -0.26 -17.40 -27.68
CA GLY A 41 -1.66 -17.58 -28.09
C GLY A 41 -2.36 -18.93 -27.86
N ASP A 42 -2.01 -19.97 -28.63
CA ASP A 42 -2.90 -21.13 -28.80
C ASP A 42 -2.37 -22.44 -28.20
N THR A 43 -1.10 -22.52 -27.79
CA THR A 43 -0.53 -23.68 -27.07
C THR A 43 -0.87 -23.71 -25.57
N VAL A 44 -1.26 -22.56 -25.00
CA VAL A 44 -1.61 -22.46 -23.56
C VAL A 44 -2.93 -23.17 -23.26
N LEU A 45 -3.92 -23.12 -24.16
CA LEU A 45 -5.22 -23.77 -23.97
C LEU A 45 -5.14 -25.30 -24.04
N GLN A 46 -4.28 -25.85 -24.91
CA GLN A 46 -3.99 -27.29 -24.95
C GLN A 46 -3.23 -27.77 -23.70
N TYR A 47 -2.33 -26.94 -23.16
CA TYR A 47 -1.62 -27.23 -21.91
C TYR A 47 -2.54 -27.18 -20.68
N VAL A 48 -3.47 -26.22 -20.63
CA VAL A 48 -4.49 -26.16 -19.57
C VAL A 48 -5.44 -27.36 -19.66
N ALA A 49 -5.79 -27.83 -20.85
CA ALA A 49 -6.60 -29.03 -21.03
C ALA A 49 -5.88 -30.32 -20.57
N LEU A 50 -4.58 -30.46 -20.85
CA LEU A 50 -3.78 -31.61 -20.38
C LEU A 50 -3.55 -31.58 -18.86
N LEU A 51 -3.34 -30.38 -18.28
CA LEU A 51 -3.26 -30.22 -16.83
C LEU A 51 -4.61 -30.51 -16.15
N ASN A 52 -5.73 -30.06 -16.73
CA ASN A 52 -7.07 -30.35 -16.20
C ASN A 52 -7.43 -31.84 -16.28
N ASN A 53 -6.97 -32.57 -17.31
CA ASN A 53 -7.15 -34.02 -17.39
C ASN A 53 -6.22 -34.79 -16.41
N PHE A 54 -5.08 -34.23 -16.02
CA PHE A 54 -4.22 -34.78 -14.97
C PHE A 54 -4.90 -34.74 -13.59
N TYR A 55 -5.74 -33.73 -13.33
CA TYR A 55 -6.51 -33.61 -12.09
C TYR A 55 -7.73 -34.56 -12.01
N PHE A 56 -8.11 -35.22 -13.09
CA PHE A 56 -9.27 -36.13 -13.11
C PHE A 56 -8.91 -37.57 -12.72
N TYR A 57 -7.65 -37.98 -12.84
CA TYR A 57 -7.24 -39.39 -12.68
C TYR A 57 -6.38 -39.70 -11.45
N HIS A 58 -6.09 -38.75 -10.54
CA HIS A 58 -5.31 -39.06 -9.35
C HIS A 58 -5.92 -38.57 -8.02
N PRO A 59 -6.96 -39.26 -7.50
CA PRO A 59 -7.66 -38.87 -6.27
C PRO A 59 -6.85 -39.12 -4.98
N MET A 60 -5.64 -39.70 -5.07
CA MET A 60 -4.79 -39.99 -3.89
C MET A 60 -3.75 -38.91 -3.55
N PHE A 61 -3.53 -37.89 -4.39
CA PHE A 61 -2.53 -36.84 -4.12
C PHE A 61 -3.12 -35.53 -3.56
N VAL A 62 -4.43 -35.31 -3.69
CA VAL A 62 -5.08 -34.07 -3.26
C VAL A 62 -5.15 -33.91 -1.73
N PRO A 63 -5.37 -34.95 -0.91
CA PRO A 63 -5.41 -34.77 0.55
C PRO A 63 -4.04 -34.44 1.14
N THR A 64 -2.98 -35.12 0.68
CA THR A 64 -1.61 -34.98 1.18
C THR A 64 -0.98 -33.65 0.80
N VAL A 65 -1.18 -33.17 -0.43
CA VAL A 65 -0.71 -31.85 -0.87
C VAL A 65 -1.51 -30.72 -0.19
N ARG A 66 -2.81 -30.92 0.07
CA ARG A 66 -3.65 -29.92 0.79
C ARG A 66 -3.30 -29.83 2.28
N VAL A 67 -2.87 -30.93 2.90
CA VAL A 67 -2.36 -30.94 4.28
C VAL A 67 -0.99 -30.26 4.35
N LEU A 68 -0.08 -30.51 3.40
CA LEU A 68 1.22 -29.83 3.34
C LEU A 68 1.09 -28.32 3.02
N LEU A 69 0.21 -27.92 2.11
CA LEU A 69 -0.09 -26.51 1.87
C LEU A 69 -0.78 -25.85 3.08
N ARG A 70 -1.64 -26.56 3.82
CA ARG A 70 -2.18 -26.05 5.10
C ARG A 70 -1.12 -25.93 6.18
N ALA A 71 -0.16 -26.85 6.28
CA ALA A 71 0.94 -26.77 7.24
C ALA A 71 1.92 -25.63 6.93
N LEU A 72 2.15 -25.33 5.64
CA LEU A 72 3.00 -24.21 5.21
C LEU A 72 2.27 -22.86 5.21
N THR A 73 0.94 -22.83 5.16
CA THR A 73 0.12 -21.60 5.30
C THR A 73 -0.33 -21.31 6.74
N LEU A 74 -0.31 -22.30 7.63
CA LEU A 74 -0.60 -22.14 9.07
C LEU A 74 0.67 -22.07 9.93
N ASN A 75 1.64 -21.23 9.55
CA ASN A 75 2.42 -20.53 10.58
C ASN A 75 2.95 -19.15 10.14
N ARG A 76 2.04 -18.26 9.78
CA ARG A 76 2.25 -16.81 10.00
C ARG A 76 1.11 -16.13 10.76
N ARG A 77 0.23 -16.92 11.40
CA ARG A 77 -0.91 -16.45 12.21
C ARG A 77 -1.24 -17.34 13.42
N SER A 78 -0.35 -18.22 13.87
CA SER A 78 -0.58 -18.93 15.14
C SER A 78 -0.24 -17.99 16.32
N ALA A 79 -1.06 -17.96 17.36
CA ALA A 79 -0.78 -17.18 18.57
C ALA A 79 0.55 -17.56 19.25
N TRP A 80 1.02 -18.79 19.01
CA TRP A 80 2.27 -19.34 19.55
C TRP A 80 3.52 -18.75 18.89
N SER A 81 3.48 -18.46 17.58
CA SER A 81 4.57 -17.74 16.90
C SER A 81 4.76 -16.29 17.37
N ARG A 82 3.74 -15.69 18.02
CA ARG A 82 3.81 -14.36 18.64
C ARG A 82 4.36 -14.36 20.07
N ALA A 83 4.39 -15.52 20.73
CA ALA A 83 4.85 -15.64 22.12
C ALA A 83 6.38 -15.75 22.24
N LEU A 84 7.08 -16.10 21.15
CA LEU A 84 8.53 -16.34 21.13
C LEU A 84 9.38 -15.15 20.67
N LEU A 85 8.75 -14.02 20.31
CA LEU A 85 9.48 -12.78 20.06
C LEU A 85 9.49 -11.97 21.36
N PRO A 86 10.67 -11.62 21.91
CA PRO A 86 10.73 -10.78 23.10
C PRO A 86 9.94 -9.50 22.84
N ALA A 87 9.01 -9.19 23.74
CA ALA A 87 8.16 -8.01 23.71
C ALA A 87 8.99 -6.75 23.94
N THR A 88 9.82 -6.36 22.96
CA THR A 88 10.39 -5.02 22.92
C THR A 88 9.51 -4.21 21.97
N SER A 89 8.57 -3.48 22.57
CA SER A 89 7.53 -2.68 21.93
C SER A 89 8.06 -1.63 20.94
N LYS A 90 9.37 -1.38 20.89
CA LYS A 90 10.03 -0.41 20.03
C LYS A 90 10.18 -0.89 18.58
N TYR A 91 10.57 -2.14 18.34
CA TYR A 91 10.87 -2.64 16.99
C TYR A 91 9.62 -3.02 16.17
N ARG A 92 8.50 -3.35 16.84
CA ARG A 92 7.25 -3.70 16.16
C ARG A 92 6.59 -2.51 15.45
N VAL A 93 6.84 -1.29 15.94
CA VAL A 93 6.31 -0.06 15.35
C VAL A 93 7.13 0.36 14.13
N GLU A 94 8.44 0.15 14.15
CA GLU A 94 9.32 0.54 13.04
C GLU A 94 9.22 -0.39 11.83
N PHE A 95 9.17 -1.72 12.02
CA PHE A 95 9.01 -2.65 10.89
C PHE A 95 7.66 -2.49 10.15
N GLY A 96 6.60 -2.10 10.87
CA GLY A 96 5.30 -1.78 10.27
C GLY A 96 5.29 -0.47 9.46
N LYS A 97 6.21 0.46 9.77
CA LYS A 97 6.42 1.71 9.02
C LYS A 97 7.30 1.48 7.77
N ILE A 98 8.30 0.60 7.88
CA ILE A 98 9.26 0.33 6.79
C ILE A 98 8.63 -0.55 5.68
N GLN A 99 7.75 -1.50 5.99
CA GLN A 99 7.14 -2.38 4.98
C GLN A 99 6.16 -1.69 4.01
N LYS A 100 5.59 -0.53 4.37
CA LYS A 100 4.66 0.20 3.49
C LYS A 100 5.32 0.78 2.25
N ASN A 101 6.63 1.04 2.29
CA ASN A 101 7.36 1.63 1.17
C ASN A 101 7.91 0.63 0.14
N CYS A 102 7.82 -0.69 0.37
CA CYS A 102 8.47 -1.68 -0.50
C CYS A 102 7.55 -2.29 -1.58
N TYR A 103 6.23 -2.11 -1.50
CA TYR A 103 5.25 -2.76 -2.38
C TYR A 103 4.29 -1.80 -3.10
N GLY A 104 4.58 -0.49 -3.13
CA GLY A 104 3.77 0.48 -3.89
C GLY A 104 2.32 0.61 -3.41
N ILE A 105 1.98 0.16 -2.20
CA ILE A 105 0.66 0.38 -1.60
C ILE A 105 0.64 1.85 -1.14
N ARG A 106 0.23 2.75 -2.03
CA ARG A 106 -0.04 4.14 -1.67
C ARG A 106 -1.08 4.15 -0.55
N ASN A 107 -0.84 4.96 0.46
CA ASN A 107 -1.80 5.19 1.53
C ASN A 107 -3.07 5.78 0.89
N SER A 108 -4.25 5.21 1.13
CA SER A 108 -5.50 5.63 0.46
C SER A 108 -5.91 7.08 0.73
N TYR A 109 -5.22 7.76 1.64
CA TYR A 109 -5.48 9.12 2.06
C TYR A 109 -4.45 10.13 1.53
N GLU A 110 -3.41 9.67 0.84
CA GLU A 110 -2.41 10.52 0.20
C GLU A 110 -2.85 10.87 -1.22
N LEU A 111 -2.76 12.15 -1.58
CA LEU A 111 -3.01 12.63 -2.94
C LEU A 111 -1.71 12.96 -3.66
N THR A 112 -1.65 12.68 -4.96
CA THR A 112 -0.59 13.22 -5.83
C THR A 112 -0.94 14.62 -6.32
N TYR A 113 0.03 15.29 -6.95
CA TYR A 113 -0.20 16.61 -7.58
C TYR A 113 -1.33 16.53 -8.60
N GLU A 114 -1.31 15.52 -9.47
CA GLU A 114 -2.28 15.36 -10.56
C GLU A 114 -3.70 15.12 -10.01
N GLU A 115 -3.82 14.32 -8.96
CA GLU A 115 -5.11 14.06 -8.31
C GLU A 115 -5.66 15.31 -7.62
N LEU A 116 -4.81 16.05 -6.90
CA LEU A 116 -5.23 17.30 -6.26
C LEU A 116 -5.58 18.37 -7.31
N LYS A 117 -4.80 18.48 -8.39
CA LYS A 117 -5.06 19.41 -9.49
C LYS A 117 -6.37 19.10 -10.20
N ALA A 118 -6.66 17.83 -10.48
CA ALA A 118 -7.94 17.43 -11.08
C ALA A 118 -9.15 17.82 -10.20
N LEU A 119 -9.03 17.63 -8.88
CA LEU A 119 -10.08 18.04 -7.93
C LEU A 119 -10.19 19.58 -7.82
N TYR A 120 -9.05 20.27 -7.89
CA TYR A 120 -8.97 21.73 -7.89
C TYR A 120 -9.65 22.33 -9.11
N ASP A 121 -9.35 21.83 -10.30
CA ASP A 121 -9.93 22.29 -11.57
C ASP A 121 -11.43 21.98 -11.65
N ALA A 122 -11.87 20.87 -11.04
CA ALA A 122 -13.29 20.53 -10.91
C ALA A 122 -14.03 21.37 -9.86
N ASN A 123 -13.32 22.19 -9.08
CA ASN A 123 -13.86 22.94 -7.94
C ASN A 123 -14.62 22.04 -6.93
N ASP A 124 -14.19 20.77 -6.82
CA ASP A 124 -14.78 19.74 -5.95
C ASP A 124 -13.81 19.38 -4.83
N VAL A 125 -13.18 20.40 -4.22
CA VAL A 125 -12.23 20.22 -3.13
C VAL A 125 -12.23 21.36 -2.15
N LEU A 126 -12.20 21.01 -0.86
CA LEU A 126 -11.90 21.92 0.23
C LEU A 126 -10.43 21.74 0.61
N ILE A 127 -9.59 22.69 0.21
CA ILE A 127 -8.17 22.69 0.53
C ILE A 127 -7.94 23.48 1.82
N ILE A 128 -7.36 22.83 2.82
CA ILE A 128 -7.01 23.42 4.12
C ILE A 128 -5.49 23.48 4.24
N ASP A 129 -4.94 24.69 4.25
CA ASP A 129 -3.52 24.97 4.49
C ASP A 129 -3.26 25.01 6.00
N VAL A 130 -2.44 24.07 6.50
CA VAL A 130 -2.13 23.95 7.93
C VAL A 130 -0.81 24.61 8.33
N ARG A 131 -0.20 25.40 7.43
CA ARG A 131 0.96 26.23 7.73
C ARG A 131 0.62 27.39 8.67
N ASP A 132 1.66 27.93 9.28
CA ASP A 132 1.54 29.16 10.08
C ASP A 132 1.31 30.35 9.13
N PRO A 133 0.50 31.37 9.54
CA PRO A 133 0.16 32.48 8.66
C PRO A 133 1.39 33.26 8.15
N GLU A 134 2.46 33.30 8.94
CA GLU A 134 3.72 33.96 8.57
C GLU A 134 4.48 33.22 7.45
N GLU A 135 4.35 31.89 7.37
CA GLU A 135 4.91 31.11 6.26
C GLU A 135 4.16 31.41 4.96
N ILE A 136 2.83 31.51 5.04
CA ILE A 136 1.96 31.82 3.92
C ILE A 136 2.25 33.21 3.37
N LYS A 137 2.40 34.22 4.24
CA LYS A 137 2.75 35.59 3.83
C LYS A 137 4.09 35.66 3.07
N LYS A 138 5.05 34.79 3.39
CA LYS A 138 6.39 34.79 2.77
C LYS A 138 6.46 34.02 1.46
N GLN A 139 5.78 32.88 1.37
CA GLN A 139 5.94 31.94 0.26
C GLN A 139 4.76 31.92 -0.72
N GLY A 140 3.61 32.47 -0.32
CA GLY A 140 2.36 32.38 -1.05
C GLY A 140 1.46 31.25 -0.55
N LYS A 141 0.27 31.14 -1.17
CA LYS A 141 -0.77 30.15 -0.89
C LYS A 141 -1.32 29.56 -2.17
N ILE A 142 -1.97 28.41 -2.06
CA ILE A 142 -2.83 27.88 -3.12
C ILE A 142 -4.06 28.78 -3.19
N GLU A 143 -4.39 29.30 -4.37
CA GLU A 143 -5.58 30.14 -4.52
C GLU A 143 -6.84 29.32 -4.22
N GLY A 144 -7.77 29.89 -3.44
CA GLY A 144 -8.97 29.17 -2.98
C GLY A 144 -8.77 28.25 -1.77
N SER A 145 -7.54 28.10 -1.23
CA SER A 145 -7.35 27.38 0.03
C SER A 145 -7.68 28.24 1.26
N TYR A 146 -8.10 27.57 2.34
CA TYR A 146 -8.37 28.19 3.64
C TYR A 146 -7.27 27.83 4.63
N ASN A 147 -6.81 28.81 5.42
CA ASN A 147 -5.77 28.57 6.41
C ASN A 147 -6.35 28.20 7.78
N ILE A 148 -5.95 27.05 8.30
CA ILE A 148 -6.17 26.64 9.70
C ILE A 148 -4.83 26.13 10.23
N PRO A 149 -4.05 26.94 10.97
CA PRO A 149 -2.75 26.53 11.48
C PRO A 149 -2.83 25.23 12.29
N LEU A 150 -1.85 24.34 12.12
CA LEU A 150 -1.85 23.02 12.75
C LEU A 150 -2.10 23.07 14.27
N GLY A 151 -1.52 24.05 14.96
CA GLY A 151 -1.70 24.23 16.41
C GLY A 151 -3.13 24.58 16.83
N GLN A 152 -3.92 25.16 15.92
CA GLN A 152 -5.32 25.54 16.18
C GLN A 152 -6.32 24.49 15.66
N LEU A 153 -5.88 23.59 14.78
CA LEU A 153 -6.76 22.64 14.09
C LEU A 153 -7.62 21.80 15.06
N SER A 154 -7.04 21.30 16.15
CA SER A 154 -7.77 20.53 17.17
C SER A 154 -8.96 21.30 17.76
N GLU A 155 -8.76 22.59 18.07
CA GLU A 155 -9.81 23.42 18.65
C GLU A 155 -10.82 23.85 17.58
N ALA A 156 -10.35 24.21 16.38
CA ALA A 156 -11.18 24.52 15.23
C ALA A 156 -12.22 23.42 14.95
N LEU A 157 -11.79 22.15 15.00
CA LEU A 157 -12.69 21.01 14.76
C LEU A 157 -13.74 20.80 15.86
N LYS A 158 -13.54 21.33 17.08
CA LYS A 158 -14.51 21.27 18.19
C LYS A 158 -15.52 22.41 18.19
N LEU A 159 -15.22 23.54 17.55
CA LEU A 159 -16.10 24.71 17.52
C LEU A 159 -17.49 24.40 16.96
N THR A 160 -18.50 25.17 17.37
CA THR A 160 -19.79 25.16 16.68
C THR A 160 -19.62 25.70 15.26
N PRO A 161 -20.49 25.33 14.29
CA PRO A 161 -20.41 25.84 12.92
C PRO A 161 -20.39 27.38 12.84
N GLU A 162 -21.17 28.05 13.70
CA GLU A 162 -21.23 29.52 13.77
C GLU A 162 -19.91 30.13 14.25
N ALA A 163 -19.34 29.61 15.33
CA ALA A 163 -18.06 30.09 15.87
C ALA A 163 -16.91 29.84 14.89
N PHE A 164 -16.92 28.67 14.23
CA PHE A 164 -15.95 28.32 13.20
C PHE A 164 -15.99 29.33 12.04
N ARG A 165 -17.19 29.59 11.50
CA ARG A 165 -17.37 30.53 10.39
C ARG A 165 -16.95 31.96 10.75
N LYS A 166 -17.19 32.39 11.99
CA LYS A 166 -16.73 33.70 12.48
C LYS A 166 -15.20 33.82 12.52
N GLN A 167 -14.51 32.74 12.88
CA GLN A 167 -13.05 32.75 13.06
C GLN A 167 -12.28 32.50 11.77
N TYR A 168 -12.73 31.56 10.94
CA TYR A 168 -12.01 31.12 9.74
C TYR A 168 -12.61 31.65 8.44
N HIS A 169 -13.76 32.31 8.50
CA HIS A 169 -14.44 32.94 7.37
C HIS A 169 -14.90 31.98 6.25
N PHE A 170 -15.12 30.71 6.60
CA PHE A 170 -15.75 29.72 5.71
C PHE A 170 -16.61 28.73 6.49
N ASP A 171 -17.47 28.01 5.78
CA ASP A 171 -18.36 27.04 6.41
C ASP A 171 -17.59 25.84 6.96
N LYS A 172 -17.96 25.42 8.16
CA LYS A 172 -17.32 24.27 8.80
C LYS A 172 -17.61 23.00 7.98
N PRO A 173 -16.58 22.24 7.57
CA PRO A 173 -16.82 21.00 6.84
C PRO A 173 -17.57 19.98 7.69
N THR A 174 -18.34 19.13 7.02
CA THR A 174 -19.02 18.01 7.68
C THR A 174 -18.08 16.82 7.82
N LYS A 175 -18.37 15.93 8.79
CA LYS A 175 -17.55 14.72 9.03
C LYS A 175 -17.59 13.71 7.87
N TYR A 176 -18.58 13.82 6.98
CA TYR A 176 -18.84 12.86 5.92
C TYR A 176 -18.35 13.33 4.54
N ASP A 177 -17.85 14.56 4.45
CA ASP A 177 -17.31 15.14 3.22
C ASP A 177 -16.06 14.38 2.77
N ALA A 178 -16.01 14.02 1.49
CA ALA A 178 -14.93 13.20 0.93
C ALA A 178 -13.72 14.01 0.43
N ASN A 179 -13.92 15.31 0.16
CA ASN A 179 -12.94 16.14 -0.53
C ASN A 179 -12.31 17.20 0.38
N ILE A 180 -12.12 16.88 1.66
CA ILE A 180 -11.32 17.69 2.57
C ILE A 180 -9.86 17.27 2.41
N VAL A 181 -9.01 18.19 1.95
CA VAL A 181 -7.59 17.93 1.72
C VAL A 181 -6.74 18.86 2.58
N PHE A 182 -5.89 18.27 3.41
CA PHE A 182 -4.90 19.01 4.19
C PHE A 182 -3.57 19.09 3.47
N HIS A 183 -2.92 20.25 3.49
CA HIS A 183 -1.54 20.39 3.03
C HIS A 183 -0.74 21.30 3.95
N GLY A 184 0.58 21.09 3.98
CA GLY A 184 1.53 21.95 4.68
C GLY A 184 2.59 22.47 3.72
N LEU A 185 3.75 22.84 4.27
CA LEU A 185 4.95 23.10 3.47
C LEU A 185 5.44 21.80 2.79
N SER A 186 5.47 20.72 3.58
CA SER A 186 5.85 19.37 3.21
C SER A 186 4.97 18.35 3.95
N HIS A 187 5.38 17.07 3.96
CA HIS A 187 4.57 15.98 4.47
C HIS A 187 4.21 16.13 5.96
N ILE A 188 5.11 16.68 6.79
CA ILE A 188 5.03 16.60 8.27
C ILE A 188 3.71 17.20 8.80
N LYS A 189 3.42 18.47 8.46
CA LYS A 189 2.22 19.15 8.97
C LYS A 189 0.94 18.53 8.37
N SER A 190 0.97 18.14 7.10
CA SER A 190 -0.18 17.54 6.41
C SER A 190 -0.58 16.17 7.01
N THR A 191 0.38 15.32 7.33
CA THR A 191 0.15 14.02 7.98
C THR A 191 -0.40 14.22 9.39
N ALA A 192 0.18 15.13 10.18
CA ALA A 192 -0.33 15.45 11.51
C ALA A 192 -1.77 15.99 11.48
N ALA A 193 -2.08 16.86 10.52
CA ALA A 193 -3.43 17.37 10.32
C ALA A 193 -4.43 16.28 9.99
N LEU A 194 -4.06 15.35 9.11
CA LEU A 194 -4.88 14.18 8.77
C LEU A 194 -5.19 13.33 10.01
N GLU A 195 -4.17 13.01 10.80
CA GLU A 195 -4.33 12.22 12.03
C GLU A 195 -5.27 12.90 13.03
N ILE A 196 -5.12 14.22 13.22
CA ILE A 196 -6.01 15.03 14.05
C ILE A 196 -7.44 14.98 13.51
N ALA A 197 -7.66 15.24 12.22
CA ALA A 197 -8.98 15.25 11.61
C ALA A 197 -9.67 13.88 11.74
N HIS A 198 -8.93 12.79 11.49
CA HIS A 198 -9.42 11.42 11.68
C HIS A 198 -9.82 11.14 13.13
N LYS A 199 -9.08 11.66 14.11
CA LYS A 199 -9.43 11.54 15.54
C LYS A 199 -10.75 12.24 15.87
N TYR A 200 -11.06 13.36 15.22
CA TYR A 200 -12.32 14.10 15.39
C TYR A 200 -13.47 13.60 14.49
N GLY A 201 -13.24 12.54 13.70
CA GLY A 201 -14.28 11.83 12.96
C GLY A 201 -14.37 12.16 11.47
N TYR A 202 -13.48 12.98 10.93
CA TYR A 202 -13.39 13.28 9.49
C TYR A 202 -12.68 12.14 8.77
N LYS A 203 -13.32 10.96 8.69
CA LYS A 203 -12.65 9.73 8.23
C LYS A 203 -12.30 9.69 6.74
N LYS A 204 -12.99 10.50 5.93
CA LYS A 204 -12.73 10.58 4.49
C LYS A 204 -11.76 11.68 4.10
N SER A 205 -11.26 12.47 5.05
CA SER A 205 -10.28 13.50 4.72
C SER A 205 -9.00 12.87 4.20
N ARG A 206 -8.34 13.59 3.30
CA ARG A 206 -7.09 13.22 2.63
C ARG A 206 -6.02 14.27 2.92
N HIS A 207 -4.78 14.00 2.56
CA HIS A 207 -3.70 14.98 2.64
C HIS A 207 -2.80 14.92 1.41
N TYR A 208 -2.20 16.05 1.10
CA TYR A 208 -1.22 16.20 0.04
C TYR A 208 0.18 16.26 0.63
N PRO A 209 0.96 15.14 0.60
CA PRO A 209 2.23 15.03 1.30
C PRO A 209 3.35 15.86 0.68
N ALA A 210 3.30 16.17 -0.62
CA ALA A 210 4.34 16.96 -1.25
C ALA A 210 4.28 18.45 -0.89
N GLY A 211 3.10 18.92 -0.45
CA GLY A 211 2.92 20.24 0.13
C GLY A 211 3.15 21.40 -0.84
N TRP A 212 3.30 22.60 -0.28
CA TRP A 212 3.47 23.83 -1.06
C TRP A 212 4.72 23.81 -1.95
N GLU A 213 5.79 23.12 -1.55
CA GLU A 213 7.05 23.08 -2.30
C GLU A 213 6.92 22.45 -3.70
N GLU A 214 6.09 21.42 -3.84
CA GLU A 214 5.81 20.82 -5.15
C GLU A 214 4.73 21.63 -5.90
N TRP A 215 3.66 22.02 -5.20
CA TRP A 215 2.57 22.78 -5.82
C TRP A 215 3.06 24.06 -6.50
N SER A 216 3.86 24.86 -5.79
CA SER A 216 4.37 26.13 -6.30
C SER A 216 5.28 25.98 -7.52
N LYS A 217 5.99 24.85 -7.66
CA LYS A 217 6.84 24.59 -8.82
C LYS A 217 6.04 24.15 -10.03
N ASN A 218 5.08 23.25 -9.82
CA ASN A 218 4.32 22.65 -10.93
C ASN A 218 3.27 23.63 -11.47
N PHE A 219 2.61 24.39 -10.60
CA PHE A 219 1.56 25.34 -11.00
C PHE A 219 2.09 26.48 -11.89
N THR A 220 3.36 26.89 -11.73
CA THR A 220 3.97 27.96 -12.53
C THR A 220 4.53 27.48 -13.87
N ASN A 221 4.68 26.16 -14.05
CA ASN A 221 5.29 25.58 -15.24
C ASN A 221 4.25 25.16 -16.30
N GLU A 222 2.97 25.48 -16.10
CA GLU A 222 1.92 25.28 -17.08
C GLU A 222 1.91 26.49 -18.05
N PRO A 223 2.10 26.27 -19.37
CA PRO A 223 2.20 27.34 -20.38
C PRO A 223 0.88 28.05 -20.69
#